data_AF-A0A6A6E017-F1
#
_entry.id   AF-A0A6A6E017-F1
#
_cell.length_a   1.000
_cell.length_b   1.000
_cell.length_c   1.000
_cell.angle_alpha   90.00
_cell.angle_beta   90.00
_cell.angle_gamma   90.00
#
_symmetry.space_group_name_H-M   'P 1'
#
loop_
_entity.id
_entity.type
_entity.pdbx_description
1 polymer ?
#
loop_
_entity_poly.entity_id
_entity_poly.type
_entity_poly.pdbx_seq_one_letter_code
_entity_poly.pdbx_strand_id
1 'polypeptide(L)' 'HNLALGGAAVVTVYKRADGGKNAKVSDKEIKKVSQFDYNPAVEARYVTDADGDKVRSKSVRNAYALGDTLEKIQSRL' A
#
# COMPACT_ATOMS: atom_id res chain seq x y z
N HIS A 1 -3.26 -14.98 -17.66
CA HIS A 1 -2.65 -13.78 -17.02
C HIS A 1 -2.94 -13.89 -15.53
N ASN A 2 -1.95 -14.33 -14.75
CA ASN A 2 -2.15 -14.75 -13.35
C ASN A 2 -2.06 -13.54 -12.42
N LEU A 3 -3.10 -12.72 -12.37
CA LEU A 3 -3.19 -11.52 -11.51
C LEU A 3 -3.33 -11.83 -10.01
N ALA A 4 -3.34 -13.10 -9.61
CA ALA A 4 -3.54 -13.53 -8.21
C ALA A 4 -2.30 -14.17 -7.56
N LEU A 5 -1.12 -14.15 -8.20
CA LEU A 5 0.03 -14.97 -7.81
C LEU A 5 1.35 -14.18 -7.68
N GLY A 6 1.31 -13.01 -7.03
CA GLY A 6 2.53 -12.39 -6.49
C GLY A 6 3.58 -11.96 -7.52
N GLY A 7 3.17 -11.55 -8.72
CA GLY A 7 4.08 -10.91 -9.67
C GLY A 7 4.35 -9.46 -9.29
N ALA A 8 5.62 -9.07 -9.17
CA ALA A 8 6.00 -7.66 -9.09
C ALA A 8 6.06 -7.07 -10.50
N ALA A 9 5.34 -5.98 -10.74
CA ALA A 9 5.45 -5.20 -11.97
C ALA A 9 6.17 -3.88 -11.66
N VAL A 10 7.25 -3.59 -12.39
CA VAL A 10 7.93 -2.30 -12.31
C VAL A 10 7.33 -1.39 -13.38
N VAL A 11 6.68 -0.31 -12.93
CA VAL A 11 6.14 0.72 -13.83
C VAL A 11 7.02 1.96 -13.70
N THR A 12 7.78 2.26 -14.75
CA THR A 12 8.57 3.49 -14.83
C THR A 12 7.79 4.55 -15.60
N VAL A 13 7.38 5.62 -14.93
CA VAL A 13 6.70 6.76 -15.56
C VAL A 13 7.72 7.83 -15.95
N TYR A 14 8.08 7.90 -17.24
CA TYR A 14 9.03 8.89 -17.75
C TYR A 14 8.43 10.29 -17.91
N LYS A 15 7.14 10.38 -18.22
CA LYS A 15 6.40 11.63 -18.45
C LYS A 15 4.99 11.49 -17.92
N ARG A 16 4.47 12.55 -17.30
CA ARG A 16 3.07 12.60 -16.88
C ARG A 16 2.15 12.50 -18.10
N ALA A 17 1.03 11.79 -17.93
CA ALA A 17 0.01 11.66 -18.99
C ALA A 17 -0.56 13.03 -19.42
N ASP A 18 -0.60 14.00 -18.51
CA ASP A 18 -1.05 15.37 -18.77
C ASP A 18 0.05 16.30 -19.35
N GLY A 19 1.25 15.78 -19.61
CA GLY A 19 2.38 16.56 -20.12
C GLY A 19 2.99 17.55 -19.11
N GLY A 20 2.55 17.56 -17.86
CA GLY A 20 3.07 18.42 -16.80
C GLY A 20 4.51 18.08 -16.38
N LYS A 21 5.11 18.98 -15.60
CA LYS A 21 6.43 18.76 -15.00
C LYS A 21 6.33 17.84 -13.77
N ASN A 22 7.37 17.04 -13.55
CA ASN A 22 7.57 16.30 -12.30
C ASN A 22 8.21 17.24 -11.27
N ALA A 23 7.44 17.62 -10.25
CA ALA A 23 7.94 18.39 -9.13
C ALA A 23 8.48 17.45 -8.04
N LYS A 24 9.61 17.82 -7.42
CA LYS A 24 10.04 17.15 -6.18
C LYS A 24 9.05 17.52 -5.08
N VAL A 25 8.59 16.52 -4.36
CA VAL A 25 7.67 16.67 -3.21
C VAL A 25 8.42 16.20 -1.97
N SER A 26 8.33 16.96 -0.88
CA SER A 26 8.97 16.60 0.39
C SER A 26 8.20 15.51 1.13
N ASP A 27 8.86 14.77 2.02
CA ASP A 27 8.18 13.78 2.87
C ASP A 27 7.05 14.39 3.68
N LYS A 28 7.23 15.63 4.16
CA LYS A 28 6.19 16.36 4.91
C LYS A 28 4.93 16.60 4.08
N GLU A 29 5.07 16.88 2.79
CA GLU A 29 3.95 17.05 1.88
C GLU A 29 3.29 15.71 1.56
N ILE A 30 4.07 14.66 1.30
CA ILE A 30 3.55 13.30 1.05
C ILE A 30 2.71 12.80 2.23
N LYS A 31 3.19 12.99 3.47
CA LYS A 31 2.44 12.63 4.68
C LYS A 31 1.11 13.38 4.83
N LYS A 32 0.97 14.56 4.24
CA LYS A 32 -0.28 15.34 4.29
C LYS A 32 -1.30 14.88 3.23
N VAL A 33 -0.82 14.48 2.06
CA VAL A 33 -1.68 14.17 0.90
C VAL A 33 -1.97 12.68 0.75
N SER A 34 -1.17 11.82 1.40
CA SER A 34 -1.37 10.38 1.38
C SER A 34 -2.12 9.89 2.62
N GLN A 35 -2.57 8.63 2.57
CA GLN A 35 -3.19 7.94 3.71
C GLN A 35 -2.17 7.45 4.76
N PHE A 36 -0.87 7.67 4.53
CA PHE A 36 0.22 7.17 5.36
C PHE A 36 0.91 8.30 6.12
N ASP A 37 1.44 7.97 7.29
CA ASP A 37 2.26 8.87 8.12
C ASP A 37 3.75 8.88 7.72
N TYR A 38 4.07 8.23 6.59
CA TYR A 38 5.40 8.13 6.00
C TYR A 38 5.35 8.33 4.48
N ASN A 39 6.53 8.41 3.85
CA ASN A 39 6.61 8.50 2.40
C ASN A 39 6.79 7.10 1.78
N PRO A 40 5.72 6.48 1.25
CA PRO A 40 5.80 5.14 0.68
C PRO A 40 6.60 5.06 -0.63
N ALA A 41 6.97 6.20 -1.24
CA ALA A 41 7.81 6.21 -2.43
C ALA A 41 9.30 5.99 -2.13
N VAL A 42 9.72 6.15 -0.87
CA VAL A 42 11.14 6.05 -0.46
C VAL A 42 11.36 5.10 0.72
N GLU A 43 10.30 4.73 1.45
CA GLU A 43 10.35 3.78 2.57
C GLU A 43 9.47 2.56 2.29
N ALA A 44 10.03 1.36 2.50
CA ALA A 44 9.27 0.12 2.57
C ALA A 44 9.01 -0.23 4.03
N ARG A 45 7.73 -0.41 4.40
CA ARG A 45 7.29 -0.83 5.73
C ARG A 45 6.43 -2.08 5.62
N TYR A 46 6.41 -2.89 6.67
CA TYR A 46 5.51 -4.03 6.76
C TYR A 46 4.07 -3.59 7.02
N VAL A 47 3.12 -4.38 6.55
CA VAL A 47 1.69 -4.15 6.77
C VAL A 47 1.36 -4.45 8.22
N THR A 48 0.56 -3.58 8.85
CA THR A 48 0.05 -3.78 10.22
C THR A 48 -1.41 -4.23 10.23
N ASP A 49 -1.87 -4.82 11.33
CA ASP A 49 -3.29 -5.16 11.53
C ASP A 49 -4.19 -3.93 11.38
N ALA A 50 -3.72 -2.78 11.85
CA ALA A 50 -4.41 -1.50 11.72
C ALA A 50 -4.57 -1.07 10.25
N ASP A 51 -3.60 -1.36 9.38
CA ASP A 51 -3.72 -1.08 7.94
C ASP A 51 -4.75 -1.99 7.28
N GLY A 52 -4.82 -3.26 7.70
CA GLY A 52 -5.88 -4.18 7.28
C GLY A 52 -7.27 -3.67 7.67
N ASP A 53 -7.42 -3.14 8.88
CA ASP A 53 -8.69 -2.60 9.37
C ASP A 53 -9.14 -1.32 8.66
N LYS A 54 -8.22 -0.52 8.11
CA LYS A 54 -8.54 0.67 7.32
C LYS A 54 -9.20 0.32 5.98
N VAL A 55 -8.81 -0.79 5.35
CA VAL A 55 -9.23 -1.16 4.00
C VAL A 55 -10.37 -2.19 3.96
N ARG A 56 -10.59 -2.92 5.06
CA ARG A 56 -11.69 -3.90 5.17
C ARG A 56 -13.04 -3.21 5.33
N SER A 57 -14.10 -3.95 5.03
CA SER A 57 -15.47 -3.50 5.27
C SER A 57 -15.67 -3.09 6.73
N LYS A 58 -16.33 -1.95 6.95
CA LYS A 58 -16.68 -1.45 8.29
C LYS A 58 -18.00 -2.03 8.82
N SER A 59 -18.87 -2.51 7.92
CA SER A 59 -20.22 -2.98 8.26
C SER A 59 -20.39 -4.50 8.14
N VAL A 60 -19.66 -5.16 7.25
CA VAL A 60 -19.78 -6.61 6.99
C VAL A 60 -18.40 -7.29 7.09
N ARG A 61 -17.87 -7.32 8.32
CA ARG A 61 -16.58 -8.00 8.60
C ARG A 61 -16.80 -9.51 8.66
N ASN A 62 -16.01 -10.24 7.88
CA ASN A 62 -15.97 -11.70 7.93
C ASN A 62 -14.61 -12.16 8.48
N ALA A 63 -14.61 -12.85 9.62
CA ALA A 63 -13.40 -13.40 10.23
C ALA A 63 -12.90 -14.65 9.48
N TYR A 64 -13.81 -15.49 8.96
CA TYR A 64 -13.45 -16.67 8.18
C TYR A 64 -12.63 -16.31 6.94
N ALA A 65 -12.97 -15.18 6.29
CA ALA A 65 -12.25 -14.70 5.11
C ALA A 65 -10.78 -14.28 5.38
N LEU A 66 -10.41 -14.00 6.63
CA LEU A 66 -9.02 -13.71 6.97
C LEU A 66 -8.15 -14.98 7.03
N GLY A 67 -8.75 -16.12 7.39
CA GLY A 67 -8.01 -17.36 7.63
C GLY A 67 -6.80 -17.14 8.55
N ASP A 68 -5.64 -17.63 8.12
CA ASP A 68 -4.35 -17.54 8.82
C ASP A 68 -3.48 -16.36 8.32
N THR A 69 -4.07 -15.42 7.57
CA THR A 69 -3.32 -14.32 6.93
C THR A 69 -2.58 -13.46 7.95
N LEU A 70 -3.23 -13.12 9.07
CA LEU A 70 -2.63 -12.30 10.12
C LEU A 70 -1.42 -13.00 10.76
N GLU A 71 -1.56 -14.27 11.10
CA GLU A 71 -0.49 -15.11 11.67
C GLU A 71 0.69 -15.24 10.68
N LYS A 72 0.41 -15.37 9.38
CA LYS A 72 1.44 -15.44 8.33
C LYS A 72 2.18 -14.12 8.10
N ILE A 73 1.50 -12.99 8.25
CA ILE A 73 2.14 -11.67 8.16
C ILE A 73 3.03 -11.42 9.39
N GLN A 74 2.52 -11.75 10.58
CA GLN A 74 3.25 -11.58 11.85
C GLN A 74 4.45 -12.53 11.99
N SER A 75 4.37 -13.76 11.46
CA SER A 75 5.47 -14.74 11.52
C SER A 75 6.63 -14.49 10.55
N ARG A 76 6.49 -13.54 9.62
CA ARG A 76 7.54 -13.11 8.69
C ARG A 76 8.27 -11.84 9.13
N LEU A 77 7.89 -11.28 10.29
CA LEU A 77 8.58 -10.23 11.04
C LEU A 77 9.48 -10.89 12.11
#